data_AF-A0A8C3SLC6-F1
#
_entry.id   AF-A0A8C3SLC6-F1
#
_cell.length_a   1.000
_cell.length_b   1.000
_cell.length_c   1.000
_cell.angle_alpha   90.00
_cell.angle_beta   90.00
_cell.angle_gamma   90.00
#
_symmetry.space_group_name_H-M   'P 1'
#
loop_
_entity.id
_entity.type
_entity.pdbx_description
1 polymer ?
#
loop_
_entity_poly.entity_id
_entity_poly.type
_entity_poly.pdbx_seq_one_letter_code
_entity_poly.pdbx_strand_id
1 'polypeptide(L)'
;MTACQFLSLQARLRTLWKASQFSQTVPLEEQIHPFQPGDFVWAKKFVRGDTLQPRFTGPHQVLLTTQTAVFLEGRKSWIHHSHVKPAIVDHSDGPAALATTEDTASDQWTSLPLSDIRLKLTRQK
;
A
#
# COMPACT_ATOMS: atom_id res chain seq x y z
N MET A 1 30.88 -32.09 -36.59
CA MET A 1 31.14 -31.08 -35.55
C MET A 1 31.37 -31.83 -34.25
N THR A 2 32.53 -31.66 -33.62
CA THR A 2 33.06 -32.60 -32.61
C THR A 2 32.44 -32.38 -31.23
N ALA A 3 32.21 -33.47 -30.48
CA ALA A 3 31.63 -33.46 -29.14
C ALA A 3 32.33 -32.46 -28.19
N CYS A 4 33.62 -32.21 -28.38
CA CYS A 4 34.41 -31.26 -27.61
C CYS A 4 33.89 -29.81 -27.69
N GLN A 5 33.32 -29.39 -28.83
CA GLN A 5 32.71 -28.06 -28.96
C GLN A 5 31.41 -27.92 -28.16
N PHE A 6 30.65 -29.00 -28.05
CA PHE A 6 29.43 -29.01 -27.25
C PHE A 6 29.75 -28.94 -25.75
N LEU A 7 30.74 -29.72 -25.29
CA LEU A 7 31.18 -29.68 -23.88
C LEU A 7 31.77 -28.31 -23.50
N SER A 8 32.54 -27.68 -24.39
CA SER A 8 33.14 -26.35 -24.11
C SER A 8 32.07 -25.26 -24.01
N LEU A 9 31.06 -25.31 -24.89
CA LEU A 9 29.92 -24.39 -24.84
C LEU A 9 29.10 -24.59 -23.57
N GLN A 10 28.79 -25.84 -23.20
CA GLN A 10 28.02 -26.14 -22.00
C GLN A 10 28.76 -25.71 -20.73
N ALA A 11 30.08 -25.89 -20.68
CA ALA A 11 30.91 -25.39 -19.58
C ALA A 11 30.88 -23.86 -19.51
N ARG A 12 30.99 -23.17 -20.64
CA ARG A 12 30.93 -21.69 -20.72
C ARG A 12 29.58 -21.16 -20.22
N LEU A 13 28.48 -21.75 -20.67
CA LEU A 13 27.12 -21.38 -20.23
C LEU A 13 26.93 -21.57 -18.73
N ARG A 14 27.42 -22.67 -18.15
CA ARG A 14 27.35 -22.90 -16.70
C ARG A 14 28.15 -21.87 -15.91
N THR A 15 29.34 -21.48 -16.38
CA THR A 15 30.15 -20.45 -15.71
C THR A 15 29.45 -19.09 -15.74
N LEU A 16 28.86 -18.72 -16.88
CA LEU A 16 28.09 -17.49 -17.01
C LEU A 16 26.84 -17.51 -16.13
N TRP A 17 26.15 -18.64 -16.05
CA TRP A 17 24.96 -18.78 -15.20
C TRP A 17 25.29 -18.64 -13.71
N LYS A 18 26.37 -19.27 -13.24
CA LYS A 18 26.86 -19.13 -11.85
C LYS A 18 27.28 -17.68 -11.54
N ALA A 19 27.96 -17.02 -12.47
CA ALA A 19 28.34 -15.62 -12.32
C ALA A 19 27.12 -14.68 -12.33
N SER A 20 26.09 -15.00 -13.11
CA SER A 20 24.84 -14.25 -13.17
C SER A 20 23.96 -14.45 -11.94
N GLN A 21 24.15 -15.52 -11.17
CA GLN A 21 23.30 -15.87 -10.03
C GLN A 21 23.28 -14.77 -8.94
N PHE A 22 24.37 -14.02 -8.82
CA PHE A 22 24.45 -12.86 -7.92
C PHE A 22 23.69 -11.62 -8.43
N SER A 23 23.46 -11.54 -9.74
CA SER A 23 22.63 -10.50 -10.38
C SER A 23 21.19 -10.94 -10.61
N GLN A 24 20.85 -12.20 -10.30
CA GLN A 24 19.46 -12.62 -10.28
C GLN A 24 18.82 -11.94 -9.07
N THR A 25 17.80 -11.13 -9.36
CA THR A 25 16.93 -10.54 -8.35
C THR A 25 16.46 -11.64 -7.40
N VAL A 26 16.44 -11.34 -6.10
CA VAL A 26 15.91 -12.21 -5.03
C VAL A 26 14.68 -12.97 -5.55
N PRO A 27 14.58 -14.30 -5.33
CA PRO A 27 13.44 -15.09 -5.79
C PRO A 27 12.13 -14.37 -5.45
N LEU A 28 11.24 -14.26 -6.44
CA LEU A 28 9.97 -13.53 -6.40
C LEU A 28 8.92 -14.19 -5.47
N GLU A 29 9.37 -14.86 -4.41
CA GLU A 29 8.57 -15.70 -3.52
C GLU A 29 8.17 -14.98 -2.22
N GLU A 30 8.99 -14.05 -1.70
CA GLU A 30 8.71 -13.34 -0.44
C GLU A 30 7.91 -12.04 -0.61
N GLN A 31 6.67 -12.03 -0.12
CA GLN A 31 5.78 -10.86 -0.18
C GLN A 31 6.36 -9.69 0.62
N ILE A 32 6.90 -8.70 -0.11
CA ILE A 32 7.56 -7.52 0.46
C ILE A 32 6.55 -6.59 1.17
N HIS A 33 5.26 -6.72 0.86
CA HIS A 33 4.21 -5.90 1.46
C HIS A 33 3.02 -6.71 2.00
N PRO A 34 2.36 -6.26 3.08
CA PRO A 34 1.27 -7.00 3.71
C PRO A 34 -0.11 -6.84 3.06
N PHE A 35 -0.24 -6.12 1.94
CA PHE A 35 -1.54 -5.86 1.30
C PHE A 35 -2.21 -7.13 0.78
N GLN A 36 -3.54 -7.22 0.99
CA GLN A 36 -4.39 -8.29 0.49
C GLN A 36 -5.48 -7.75 -0.44
N PRO A 37 -6.01 -8.56 -1.37
CA PRO A 37 -7.21 -8.21 -2.12
C PRO A 37 -8.38 -7.93 -1.17
N GLY A 38 -9.07 -6.81 -1.37
CA GLY A 38 -10.15 -6.35 -0.51
C GLY A 38 -9.76 -5.23 0.46
N ASP A 39 -8.46 -5.02 0.72
CA ASP A 39 -8.00 -3.91 1.56
C ASP A 39 -8.28 -2.56 0.88
N PHE A 40 -8.55 -1.54 1.69
CA PHE A 40 -8.61 -0.16 1.21
C PHE A 40 -7.26 0.51 1.39
N VAL A 41 -6.78 1.14 0.31
CA VAL A 41 -5.46 1.78 0.31
C VAL A 41 -5.47 3.12 -0.40
N TRP A 42 -4.59 4.02 0.03
CA TRP A 42 -4.35 5.31 -0.58
C TRP A 42 -3.19 5.23 -1.56
N ALA A 43 -3.42 5.71 -2.78
CA ALA A 43 -2.41 5.70 -3.83
C ALA A 43 -1.78 7.08 -4.03
N LYS A 44 -0.44 7.12 -4.12
CA LYS A 44 0.30 8.37 -4.40
C LYS A 44 0.04 8.85 -5.84
N LYS A 45 -0.12 10.16 -6.00
CA LYS A 45 -0.10 10.88 -7.29
C LYS A 45 1.35 11.22 -7.66
N PHE A 46 1.73 10.93 -8.90
CA PHE A 46 3.04 11.30 -9.47
C PHE A 46 3.01 12.53 -10.35
N VAL A 47 1.83 12.98 -10.76
CA VAL A 47 1.68 14.20 -11.55
C VAL A 47 2.17 15.38 -10.71
N ARG A 48 3.07 16.20 -11.29
CA ARG A 48 3.42 17.51 -10.73
C ARG A 48 2.20 18.41 -10.87
N GLY A 49 1.35 18.41 -9.85
CA GLY A 49 0.26 19.35 -9.71
C GLY A 49 0.72 20.64 -9.02
N ASP A 50 -0.21 21.60 -8.94
CA ASP A 50 -0.03 22.86 -8.23
C ASP A 50 0.46 22.62 -6.79
N THR A 51 1.24 23.58 -6.30
CA THR A 51 1.79 23.55 -4.94
C THR A 51 0.65 23.42 -3.90
N LEU A 52 0.83 22.52 -2.92
CA LEU A 52 -0.05 22.30 -1.76
C LEU A 52 -1.30 21.42 -1.96
N GLN A 53 -1.39 20.62 -3.03
CA GLN A 53 -2.48 19.63 -3.16
C GLN A 53 -2.20 18.31 -2.43
N PRO A 54 -3.25 17.59 -1.97
CA PRO A 54 -3.10 16.28 -1.36
C PRO A 54 -2.48 15.30 -2.35
N ARG A 55 -1.34 14.72 -1.95
CA ARG A 55 -0.53 13.83 -2.78
C ARG A 55 -1.07 12.41 -2.88
N PHE A 56 -1.97 12.02 -1.99
CA PHE A 56 -2.62 10.72 -2.00
C PHE A 56 -4.05 10.85 -2.52
N THR A 57 -4.48 9.90 -3.35
CA THR A 57 -5.88 9.79 -3.78
C THR A 57 -6.56 8.69 -3.01
N GLY A 58 -7.68 9.04 -2.37
CA GLY A 58 -8.82 8.20 -1.96
C GLY A 58 -8.54 6.85 -1.32
N PRO A 59 -9.51 6.26 -0.63
CA PRO A 59 -9.51 4.81 -0.44
C PRO A 59 -9.84 4.15 -1.79
N HIS A 60 -8.87 3.44 -2.36
CA HIS A 60 -9.10 2.54 -3.49
C HIS A 60 -9.08 1.11 -2.97
N GLN A 61 -10.00 0.28 -3.43
CA GLN A 61 -9.98 -1.14 -3.09
C GLN A 61 -8.85 -1.85 -3.86
N VAL A 62 -8.09 -2.69 -3.17
CA VAL A 62 -7.10 -3.57 -3.77
C VAL A 62 -7.82 -4.73 -4.46
N LEU A 63 -7.63 -4.89 -5.76
CA LEU A 63 -8.22 -6.00 -6.52
C LEU A 63 -7.24 -7.16 -6.64
N LEU A 64 -5.98 -6.86 -6.97
CA LEU A 64 -4.92 -7.85 -7.09
C LEU A 64 -3.65 -7.36 -6.39
N THR A 65 -2.91 -8.31 -5.83
CA THR A 65 -1.59 -8.07 -5.25
C THR A 65 -0.55 -8.97 -5.91
N THR A 66 0.57 -8.37 -6.26
CA THR A 66 1.79 -9.07 -6.64
C THR A 66 2.82 -8.90 -5.52
N GLN A 67 4.05 -9.35 -5.71
CA GLN A 67 5.08 -9.24 -4.69
C GLN A 67 5.42 -7.80 -4.27
N THR A 68 5.52 -6.91 -5.26
CA THR A 68 6.04 -5.55 -5.11
C THR A 68 5.02 -4.50 -5.52
N ALA A 69 3.90 -4.90 -6.12
CA ALA A 69 2.94 -3.97 -6.67
C ALA A 69 1.50 -4.42 -6.43
N VAL A 70 0.63 -3.42 -6.36
CA VAL A 70 -0.78 -3.57 -6.07
C VAL A 70 -1.58 -3.02 -7.24
N PHE A 71 -2.62 -3.73 -7.64
CA PHE A 71 -3.60 -3.28 -8.62
C PHE A 71 -4.84 -2.77 -7.87
N LEU A 72 -5.23 -1.54 -8.18
CA LEU A 72 -6.30 -0.83 -7.47
C LEU A 72 -7.50 -0.63 -8.37
N GLU A 73 -8.68 -0.62 -7.76
CA GLU A 73 -9.91 -0.25 -8.44
C GLU A 73 -9.82 1.15 -9.06
N GLY A 74 -10.32 1.32 -10.29
CA GLY A 74 -10.28 2.59 -11.01
C GLY A 74 -8.90 3.00 -11.57
N ARG A 75 -7.84 2.22 -11.32
CA ARG A 75 -6.49 2.44 -11.91
C ARG A 75 -6.24 1.44 -13.04
N LYS A 76 -5.57 1.89 -14.10
CA LYS A 76 -5.21 1.05 -15.27
C LYS A 76 -3.82 0.41 -15.15
N SER A 77 -3.04 0.78 -14.14
CA SER A 77 -1.64 0.40 -13.98
C SER A 77 -1.35 -0.12 -12.58
N TRP A 78 -0.41 -1.06 -12.49
CA TRP A 78 0.18 -1.53 -11.23
C TRP A 78 0.89 -0.39 -10.49
N ILE A 79 0.74 -0.35 -9.17
CA ILE A 79 1.38 0.64 -8.31
C ILE A 79 2.33 -0.07 -7.36
N HIS A 80 3.60 0.34 -7.36
CA HIS A 80 4.58 -0.21 -6.42
C HIS A 80 4.18 0.06 -4.96
N HIS A 81 4.41 -0.90 -4.08
CA HIS A 81 3.95 -0.88 -2.68
C HIS A 81 4.46 0.32 -1.88
N SER A 82 5.65 0.85 -2.20
CA SER A 82 6.21 2.07 -1.59
C SER A 82 5.41 3.35 -1.86
N HIS A 83 4.45 3.29 -2.77
CA HIS A 83 3.59 4.40 -3.17
C HIS A 83 2.14 4.21 -2.72
N VAL A 84 1.90 3.19 -1.90
CA VAL A 84 0.60 2.81 -1.37
C VAL A 84 0.64 2.92 0.16
N LYS A 85 -0.45 3.40 0.77
CA LYS A 85 -0.62 3.44 2.23
C LYS A 85 -1.94 2.76 2.62
N PRO A 86 -2.02 2.01 3.72
CA PRO A 86 -3.28 1.43 4.18
C PRO A 86 -4.27 2.55 4.60
N ALA A 87 -5.55 2.36 4.27
CA ALA A 87 -6.64 3.18 4.77
C ALA A 87 -7.30 2.44 5.95
N ILE A 88 -7.38 3.08 7.12
CA ILE A 88 -8.16 2.55 8.24
C ILE A 88 -9.62 2.85 7.88
N VAL A 89 -10.39 1.80 7.56
CA VAL A 89 -11.84 1.89 7.41
C VAL A 89 -12.41 1.32 8.69
N ASP A 90 -12.83 2.20 9.60
CA ASP A 90 -13.54 1.80 10.82
C ASP A 90 -14.88 1.19 10.38
N HIS A 91 -14.94 -0.14 10.28
CA HIS A 91 -16.19 -0.88 10.12
C HIS A 91 -16.94 -0.89 11.46
N SER A 92 -17.41 0.28 11.89
CA SER A 92 -18.26 0.43 13.07
C SER A 92 -19.58 1.08 12.70
N ASP A 93 -20.28 0.56 11.69
CA ASP A 93 -21.70 0.85 11.38
C ASP A 93 -22.25 -0.38 10.61
N GLY A 94 -23.27 -1.17 11.02
CA GLY A 94 -24.27 -1.13 12.10
C GLY A 94 -24.96 -2.52 12.24
N PRO A 95 -26.26 -2.68 12.66
CA PRO A 95 -27.36 -1.74 12.43
C PRO A 95 -28.43 -1.52 13.55
N ALA A 96 -29.19 -0.43 13.36
CA ALA A 96 -30.60 -0.19 13.72
C ALA A 96 -31.03 0.03 15.20
N ALA A 97 -31.38 1.29 15.55
CA ALA A 97 -32.72 1.69 16.02
C ALA A 97 -32.85 3.22 16.18
N LEU A 98 -34.00 3.72 15.70
CA LEU A 98 -34.58 5.07 15.74
C LEU A 98 -34.15 6.04 16.87
N ALA A 99 -33.89 7.30 16.50
CA ALA A 99 -34.48 8.51 17.09
C ALA A 99 -34.02 9.73 16.25
N THR A 100 -34.92 10.39 15.53
CA THR A 100 -35.58 11.66 15.91
C THR A 100 -34.66 12.88 15.80
N THR A 101 -35.21 13.90 15.13
CA THR A 101 -34.74 15.26 14.89
C THR A 101 -34.27 16.02 16.15
N GLU A 102 -33.59 17.15 15.91
CA GLU A 102 -33.16 18.21 16.85
C GLU A 102 -31.79 17.94 17.51
N ASP A 103 -30.88 18.89 17.70
CA ASP A 103 -30.82 20.31 17.36
C ASP A 103 -29.35 20.75 17.55
N THR A 104 -29.05 21.96 17.08
CA THR A 104 -27.77 22.67 17.31
C THR A 104 -27.37 22.68 18.78
N ALA A 105 -26.47 21.79 19.21
CA ALA A 105 -25.82 21.87 20.52
C ALA A 105 -24.50 21.07 20.54
N SER A 106 -23.47 21.70 21.11
CA SER A 106 -22.21 21.09 21.57
C SER A 106 -21.12 20.83 20.54
N ASP A 107 -20.64 21.90 19.90
CA ASP A 107 -19.29 21.97 19.30
C ASP A 107 -18.26 22.59 20.28
N GLN A 108 -18.27 22.15 21.55
CA GLN A 108 -17.26 22.58 22.51
C GLN A 108 -16.24 21.45 22.74
N TRP A 109 -15.06 21.62 22.16
CA TRP A 109 -13.93 20.71 22.33
C TRP A 109 -13.12 21.08 23.58
N THR A 110 -12.80 20.09 24.41
CA THR A 110 -11.88 20.28 25.56
C THR A 110 -10.60 19.48 25.37
N SER A 111 -9.44 20.12 25.57
CA SER A 111 -8.12 19.50 25.54
C SER A 111 -7.59 19.26 26.95
N LEU A 112 -7.22 18.02 27.28
CA LEU A 112 -6.49 17.71 28.51
C LEU A 112 -5.00 17.42 28.18
N PRO A 113 -4.04 18.10 28.85
CA PRO A 113 -2.63 17.84 28.65
C PRO A 113 -2.23 16.53 29.32
N LEU A 114 -1.79 15.55 28.54
CA LEU A 114 -1.30 14.26 29.04
C LEU A 114 0.23 14.26 29.14
N SER A 115 0.90 15.06 28.32
CA SER A 115 2.32 15.44 28.38
C SER A 115 2.58 16.65 27.47
N ASP A 116 3.80 17.20 27.47
CA ASP A 116 4.19 18.42 26.74
C ASP A 116 3.80 18.44 25.24
N ILE A 117 3.62 17.27 24.61
CA ILE A 117 3.31 17.14 23.18
C ILE A 117 2.06 16.28 22.94
N ARG A 118 1.41 15.76 23.99
CA ARG A 118 0.29 14.82 23.83
C ARG A 118 -0.97 15.37 24.49
N LEU A 119 -1.91 15.76 23.64
CA LEU A 119 -3.25 16.19 24.04
C LEU A 119 -4.23 15.05 23.85
N LYS A 120 -5.07 14.79 24.85
CA LYS A 120 -6.23 13.91 24.71
C LYS A 120 -7.45 14.78 24.41
N LEU A 121 -8.06 14.57 23.24
CA LEU A 121 -9.29 15.26 22.83
C LEU A 121 -10.48 14.35 23.17
N THR A 122 -11.43 14.88 23.91
CA THR A 122 -12.68 14.18 24.24
C THR A 122 -13.84 15.10 23.89
N ARG A 123 -14.78 14.60 23.09
CA ARG A 123 -16.02 15.32 22.77
C ARG A 123 -16.93 15.26 23.98
N GLN A 124 -17.33 16.42 24.51
CA GLN A 124 -18.34 16.47 25.56
C GLN A 124 -19.72 16.22 24.94
N LYS A 125 -20.54 15.44 25.64
CA LYS A 125 -21.92 15.12 25.27
C LYS A 125 -22.86 15.95 26.13
#